data_AF-A0A2P8L6E4-F1
#
_entry.id   AF-A0A2P8L6E4-F1
#
_cell.length_a   1.000
_cell.length_b   1.000
_cell.length_c   1.000
_cell.angle_alpha   90.00
_cell.angle_beta   90.00
_cell.angle_gamma   90.00
#
_symmetry.space_group_name_H-M   'P 1'
#
loop_
_entity.id
_entity.type
_entity.pdbx_description
1 polymer ?
#
loop_
_entity_poly.entity_id
_entity_poly.type
_entity_poly.pdbx_seq_one_letter_code
_entity_poly.pdbx_strand_id
1 'polypeptide(L)'
;MQNNTSRVNTKALLTVGAALMVLLSAHPAFAASTAGGGLPFDDWFTKVRSSITGPFAFTASIVGLVGAGATLIFGGDMNGFLRTLIFVVLVLAFIVAAQNTLAAITGQGAEITAAHDMAVKSADWITSKAEAIKSATARLIQGV
;
A
#
# COMPACT_ATOMS: atom_id res chain seq x y z
N MET A 1 -24.79 16.63 45.78
CA MET A 1 -24.11 16.07 44.60
C MET A 1 -24.83 16.61 43.36
N GLN A 2 -24.26 17.64 42.72
CA GLN A 2 -24.81 18.28 41.52
C GLN A 2 -24.13 17.67 40.29
N ASN A 3 -24.87 16.83 39.58
CA ASN A 3 -24.34 16.09 38.45
C ASN A 3 -24.60 16.96 37.21
N ASN A 4 -23.56 17.64 36.73
CA ASN A 4 -23.59 18.48 35.55
C ASN A 4 -24.04 17.68 34.32
N THR A 5 -25.34 17.71 34.03
CA THR A 5 -25.86 17.32 32.72
C THR A 5 -25.41 18.38 31.73
N SER A 6 -24.31 18.13 31.02
CA SER A 6 -23.86 19.01 29.96
C SER A 6 -25.04 19.22 29.03
N ARG A 7 -25.49 20.47 28.87
CA ARG A 7 -26.56 20.82 27.93
C ARG A 7 -26.01 20.55 26.54
N VAL A 8 -26.13 19.31 26.08
CA VAL A 8 -25.75 18.89 24.74
C VAL A 8 -26.64 19.66 23.79
N ASN A 9 -26.08 20.71 23.20
CA ASN A 9 -26.77 21.56 22.25
C ASN A 9 -27.08 20.66 21.05
N THR A 10 -28.33 20.20 20.94
CA THR A 10 -28.78 19.24 19.92
C THR A 10 -28.44 19.73 18.51
N LYS A 11 -28.41 21.04 18.28
CA LYS A 11 -27.95 21.65 17.01
C LYS A 11 -26.44 21.49 16.79
N ALA A 12 -25.63 21.59 17.84
CA ALA A 12 -24.19 21.32 17.78
C ALA A 12 -23.90 19.82 17.55
N LEU A 13 -24.66 18.94 18.20
CA LEU A 13 -24.54 17.50 17.99
C LEU A 13 -24.95 17.11 16.55
N LEU A 14 -26.02 17.72 16.03
CA LEU A 14 -26.46 17.51 14.65
C LEU A 14 -25.48 18.08 13.62
N THR A 15 -24.86 19.24 13.87
CA THR A 15 -23.86 19.81 12.95
C THR A 15 -22.56 19.02 12.94
N VAL A 16 -22.09 18.54 14.10
CA VAL A 16 -20.93 17.64 14.19
C VAL A 16 -21.24 16.29 13.54
N GLY A 17 -22.44 15.74 13.75
CA GLY A 17 -22.89 14.52 13.09
C GLY A 17 -23.02 14.65 11.57
N ALA A 18 -23.53 15.78 11.08
CA ALA A 18 -23.61 16.08 9.65
C ALA A 18 -22.21 16.28 9.03
N ALA A 19 -21.29 16.95 9.73
CA ALA A 19 -19.90 17.10 9.29
C ALA A 19 -19.19 15.74 9.22
N LEU A 20 -19.40 14.86 10.20
CA LEU A 20 -18.91 13.48 10.18
C LEU A 20 -19.52 12.67 9.03
N MET A 21 -20.82 12.79 8.77
CA MET A 21 -21.48 12.14 7.63
C MET A 21 -20.93 12.64 6.29
N VAL A 22 -20.63 13.93 6.15
CA VAL A 22 -20.00 14.48 4.94
C VAL A 22 -18.56 13.99 4.78
N LEU A 23 -17.79 13.90 5.87
CA LEU A 23 -16.43 13.33 5.86
C LEU A 23 -16.41 11.83 5.55
N LEU A 24 -17.42 11.06 5.99
CA LEU A 24 -17.56 9.65 5.65
C LEU A 24 -18.13 9.44 4.23
N SER A 25 -18.91 10.38 3.71
CA SER A 25 -19.49 10.33 2.35
C SER A 25 -18.51 10.84 1.29
N ALA A 26 -17.47 11.57 1.70
CA ALA A 26 -16.32 11.91 0.88
C ALA A 26 -15.56 10.62 0.51
N HIS A 27 -16.02 9.98 -0.56
CA HIS A 27 -15.31 8.88 -1.21
C HIS A 27 -13.86 9.30 -1.50
N PRO A 28 -12.88 8.37 -1.41
CA PRO A 28 -11.50 8.63 -1.83
C PRO A 28 -11.37 8.88 -3.35
N ALA A 29 -12.48 9.04 -4.06
CA ALA A 29 -12.55 9.28 -5.49
C ALA A 29 -12.17 10.72 -5.89
N PHE A 30 -12.18 11.69 -4.97
CA PHE A 30 -11.80 13.08 -5.29
C PHE A 30 -10.30 13.40 -5.09
N ALA A 31 -9.45 12.39 -4.86
CA ALA A 31 -7.99 12.53 -4.86
C ALA A 31 -7.28 11.51 -5.77
N ALA A 32 -8.03 10.73 -6.56
CA ALA A 32 -7.49 9.69 -7.43
C ALA A 32 -7.50 10.16 -8.89
N SER A 33 -6.35 10.70 -9.29
CA SER A 33 -5.86 10.62 -10.66
C SER A 33 -6.75 11.24 -11.72
N THR A 34 -6.75 12.57 -11.79
CA THR A 34 -6.57 13.17 -13.12
C THR A 34 -5.16 12.77 -13.55
N ALA A 35 -5.03 11.57 -14.09
CA ALA A 35 -3.94 11.21 -14.99
C ALA A 35 -4.08 12.16 -16.18
N GLY A 36 -3.57 13.38 -15.98
CA GLY A 36 -2.51 13.88 -16.81
C GLY A 36 -2.60 13.42 -18.25
N GLY A 37 -3.38 14.19 -19.03
CA GLY A 37 -3.70 13.82 -20.40
C GLY A 37 -2.45 13.67 -21.26
N GLY A 38 -2.28 12.47 -21.85
CA GLY A 38 -1.69 12.20 -23.16
C GLY A 38 -0.30 12.75 -23.51
N LEU A 39 0.43 13.37 -22.58
CA LEU A 39 1.70 14.02 -22.85
C LEU A 39 2.86 13.11 -22.41
N PRO A 40 3.90 12.89 -23.26
CA PRO A 40 4.97 11.91 -23.00
C PRO A 40 5.77 12.12 -21.70
N PHE A 41 5.67 13.30 -21.09
CA PHE A 41 6.33 13.63 -19.83
C PHE A 41 5.53 13.24 -18.59
N ASP A 42 4.23 12.97 -18.72
CA ASP A 42 3.36 12.62 -17.60
C ASP A 42 3.74 11.28 -16.96
N ASP A 43 4.20 10.34 -17.78
CA ASP A 43 4.70 9.04 -17.33
C ASP A 43 5.91 9.17 -16.41
N TRP A 44 6.79 10.16 -16.64
CA TRP A 44 7.91 10.41 -15.74
C TRP A 44 7.42 10.91 -14.37
N PHE A 45 6.51 11.89 -14.36
CA PHE A 45 5.97 12.44 -13.10
C PHE A 45 5.19 11.37 -12.33
N THR A 46 4.43 10.54 -13.04
CA THR A 46 3.67 9.43 -12.49
C THR A 46 4.58 8.34 -11.94
N LYS A 47 5.68 7.98 -12.64
CA LYS A 47 6.70 7.03 -12.14
C LYS A 47 7.44 7.56 -10.92
N VAL A 48 7.76 8.86 -10.88
CA VAL A 48 8.38 9.49 -9.70
C VAL A 48 7.43 9.46 -8.51
N ARG A 49 6.17 9.85 -8.71
CA ARG A 49 5.13 9.75 -7.67
C ARG A 49 4.99 8.31 -7.18
N SER A 50 4.84 7.36 -8.09
CA SER A 50 4.70 5.93 -7.78
C SER A 50 5.91 5.36 -7.06
N SER A 51 7.12 5.83 -7.38
CA SER A 51 8.34 5.43 -6.69
C SER A 51 8.35 5.97 -5.26
N ILE A 52 8.02 7.25 -5.06
CA ILE A 52 8.02 7.91 -3.74
C ILE A 52 6.89 7.37 -2.86
N THR A 53 5.72 7.06 -3.41
CA THR A 53 4.58 6.48 -2.66
C THR A 53 4.59 4.95 -2.61
N GLY A 54 5.53 4.30 -3.30
CA GLY A 54 5.64 2.85 -3.44
C GLY A 54 6.68 2.24 -2.48
N PRO A 55 7.45 1.22 -2.91
CA PRO A 55 8.40 0.50 -2.04
C PRO A 55 9.42 1.40 -1.33
N PHE A 56 9.77 2.55 -1.92
CA PHE A 56 10.68 3.52 -1.31
C PHE A 56 10.14 4.11 0.01
N ALA A 57 8.84 4.43 0.09
CA ALA A 57 8.23 4.95 1.33
C ALA A 57 8.32 3.92 2.47
N PHE A 58 8.18 2.63 2.14
CA PHE A 58 8.28 1.55 3.10
C PHE A 58 9.71 1.45 3.67
N THR A 59 10.73 1.47 2.80
CA THR A 59 12.13 1.47 3.23
C THR A 59 12.47 2.73 4.04
N ALA A 60 12.02 3.91 3.60
CA ALA A 60 12.23 5.17 4.32
C ALA A 60 11.61 5.15 5.73
N SER A 61 10.43 4.52 5.88
CA SER A 61 9.77 4.35 7.17
C SER A 61 10.59 3.46 8.13
N ILE A 62 11.16 2.37 7.64
CA ILE A 62 12.05 1.49 8.43
C ILE A 62 13.29 2.25 8.89
N VAL A 63 13.92 3.03 8.02
CA VAL A 63 15.10 3.85 8.37
C VAL A 63 14.73 4.88 9.44
N GLY A 64 13.57 5.53 9.31
CA GLY A 64 13.04 6.43 10.33
C GLY A 64 12.86 5.73 11.68
N LEU A 65 12.23 4.55 11.70
CA LEU A 65 12.02 3.76 12.92
C LEU A 65 13.35 3.43 13.62
N VAL A 66 14.37 2.99 12.86
CA VAL A 66 15.68 2.65 13.41
C VAL A 66 16.40 3.90 13.94
N GLY A 67 16.31 5.03 13.23
CA GLY A 67 16.85 6.31 13.70
C GLY A 67 16.21 6.78 15.00
N ALA A 68 14.87 6.70 15.09
CA ALA A 68 14.12 7.03 16.30
C ALA A 68 14.43 6.08 17.47
N GLY A 69 14.54 4.78 17.19
CA GLY A 69 14.92 3.77 18.18
C GLY A 69 16.35 3.98 18.71
N ALA A 70 17.31 4.28 17.83
CA ALA A 70 18.68 4.58 18.22
C ALA A 70 18.77 5.82 19.12
N THR A 71 17.99 6.87 18.81
CA THR A 71 17.94 8.09 19.63
C THR A 71 17.27 7.87 21.00
N LEU A 72 16.33 6.93 21.12
CA LEU A 72 15.72 6.54 22.39
C LEU A 72 16.68 5.77 23.31
N ILE A 73 17.58 4.96 22.74
CA ILE A 73 18.57 4.18 23.51
C ILE A 73 19.71 5.06 24.01
N PHE A 74 20.22 5.98 23.18
CA PHE A 74 21.36 6.83 23.54
C PHE A 74 20.99 8.13 24.21
N GLY A 75 19.69 8.50 24.27
CA GLY A 75 19.13 9.45 25.23
C GLY A 75 19.94 10.71 25.49
N GLY A 76 20.55 11.29 24.46
CA GLY A 76 21.37 12.49 24.56
C GLY A 76 20.50 13.72 24.44
N ASP A 77 20.61 14.63 25.43
CA ASP A 77 19.96 15.94 25.56
C ASP A 77 19.11 16.34 24.34
N MET A 78 17.89 15.81 24.30
CA MET A 78 17.00 15.91 23.15
C MET A 78 16.43 17.31 23.12
N ASN A 79 17.09 18.20 22.37
CA ASN A 79 16.46 19.42 21.88
C ASN A 79 15.05 19.04 21.37
N GLY A 80 14.02 19.80 21.74
CA GLY A 80 12.60 19.49 21.49
C GLY A 80 12.26 19.16 20.04
N PHE A 81 13.14 19.52 19.11
CA PHE A 81 13.16 19.07 17.72
C PHE A 81 13.25 17.53 17.56
N LEU A 82 14.18 16.86 18.25
CA LEU A 82 14.39 15.41 18.12
C LEU A 82 13.25 14.60 18.74
N ARG A 83 12.66 15.09 19.84
CA ARG A 83 11.46 14.50 20.46
C ARG A 83 10.26 14.54 19.50
N THR A 84 10.05 15.68 18.83
CA THR A 84 8.97 15.84 17.86
C THR A 84 9.20 14.95 16.62
N LEU A 85 10.45 14.87 16.15
CA LEU A 85 10.82 14.06 14.99
C LEU A 85 10.60 12.56 15.26
N ILE A 86 10.95 12.06 16.44
CA ILE A 86 10.67 10.68 16.86
C ILE A 86 9.16 10.40 16.90
N PHE A 87 8.36 11.33 17.42
CA PHE A 87 6.91 11.16 17.54
C PHE A 87 6.22 11.07 16.17
N VAL A 88 6.61 11.93 15.23
CA VAL A 88 6.08 11.92 13.85
C VAL A 88 6.46 10.63 13.13
N VAL A 89 7.71 10.19 13.27
CA VAL A 89 8.18 8.95 12.66
C VAL A 89 7.52 7.71 13.27
N LEU A 90 7.30 7.67 14.60
CA LEU A 90 6.57 6.59 15.26
C LEU A 90 5.14 6.45 14.72
N VAL A 91 4.43 7.56 14.55
CA VAL A 91 3.07 7.56 14.00
C VAL A 91 3.06 7.07 12.56
N LEU A 92 3.98 7.54 11.72
CA LEU A 92 4.09 7.09 10.33
C LEU A 92 4.48 5.60 10.22
N ALA A 93 5.40 5.12 11.07
CA ALA A 93 5.78 3.72 11.11
C ALA A 93 4.61 2.82 11.53
N PHE A 94 3.80 3.26 12.50
CA PHE A 94 2.62 2.51 12.95
C PHE A 94 1.54 2.41 11.87
N ILE A 95 1.32 3.50 11.11
CA ILE A 95 0.36 3.53 9.99
C ILE A 95 0.82 2.57 8.88
N VAL A 96 2.10 2.60 8.51
CA VAL A 96 2.68 1.72 7.48
C VAL A 96 2.66 0.26 7.92
N ALA A 97 3.00 -0.03 9.18
CA ALA A 97 2.98 -1.38 9.74
C ALA A 97 1.56 -1.95 9.81
N ALA A 98 0.56 -1.14 10.14
CA ALA A 98 -0.84 -1.56 10.17
C ALA A 98 -1.34 -2.00 8.79
N GLN A 99 -1.05 -1.22 7.74
CA GLN A 99 -1.40 -1.61 6.37
C GLN A 99 -0.71 -2.91 5.93
N ASN A 100 0.60 -3.05 6.19
CA ASN A 100 1.33 -4.26 5.83
C ASN A 100 0.89 -5.50 6.63
N THR A 101 0.59 -5.35 7.92
CA THR A 101 0.11 -6.44 8.77
C THR A 101 -1.30 -6.88 8.36
N LEU A 102 -2.18 -5.93 8.04
CA LEU A 102 -3.50 -6.24 7.49
C LEU A 102 -3.39 -6.94 6.13
N ALA A 103 -2.52 -6.48 5.23
CA ALA A 103 -2.31 -7.13 3.93
C ALA A 103 -1.73 -8.55 4.06
N ALA A 104 -0.81 -8.75 5.02
CA ALA A 104 -0.24 -10.06 5.32
C ALA A 104 -1.28 -11.04 5.87
N ILE A 105 -2.21 -10.57 6.70
CA ILE A 105 -3.25 -11.42 7.32
C ILE A 105 -4.44 -11.65 6.38
N THR A 106 -4.82 -10.67 5.55
CA THR A 106 -6.08 -10.70 4.79
C THR A 106 -5.97 -11.14 3.33
N GLY A 107 -4.78 -11.33 2.75
CA GLY A 107 -4.73 -11.74 1.34
C GLY A 107 -3.38 -12.01 0.66
N GLN A 108 -2.25 -11.83 1.34
CA GLN A 108 -0.93 -12.25 0.82
C GLN A 108 -0.49 -13.63 1.33
N GLY A 109 -1.39 -14.39 1.98
CA GLY A 109 -1.24 -15.83 2.27
C GLY A 109 -1.37 -16.70 1.02
N ALA A 110 -0.76 -16.27 -0.08
CA ALA A 110 -0.80 -16.87 -1.40
C ALA A 110 0.21 -18.01 -1.55
N GLU A 111 0.43 -18.84 -0.54
CA GLU A 111 1.22 -20.07 -0.74
C GLU A 111 0.51 -21.01 -1.75
N ILE A 112 -0.83 -20.98 -1.76
CA ILE A 112 -1.64 -21.78 -2.68
C ILE A 112 -1.64 -21.19 -4.10
N THR A 113 -1.66 -19.85 -4.25
CA THR A 113 -1.58 -19.22 -5.58
C THR A 113 -0.17 -19.34 -6.16
N ALA A 114 0.90 -19.19 -5.37
CA ALA A 114 2.26 -19.40 -5.87
C ALA A 114 2.48 -20.86 -6.32
N ALA A 115 2.00 -21.84 -5.56
CA ALA A 115 2.07 -23.25 -5.96
C ALA A 115 1.24 -23.54 -7.23
N HIS A 116 0.04 -22.94 -7.34
CA HIS A 116 -0.80 -23.09 -8.52
C HIS A 116 -0.19 -22.43 -9.77
N ASP A 117 0.37 -21.23 -9.65
CA ASP A 117 0.95 -20.46 -10.75
C ASP A 117 2.24 -21.13 -11.26
N MET A 118 3.04 -21.72 -10.36
CA MET A 118 4.19 -22.56 -10.71
C MET A 118 3.76 -23.86 -11.39
N ALA A 119 2.66 -24.49 -10.96
CA ALA A 119 2.10 -25.69 -11.58
C ALA A 119 1.50 -25.41 -12.97
N VAL A 120 0.81 -24.28 -13.15
CA VAL A 120 0.24 -23.85 -14.44
C VAL A 120 1.35 -23.50 -15.43
N LYS A 121 2.36 -22.73 -15.01
CA LYS A 121 3.54 -22.46 -15.84
C LYS A 121 4.28 -23.74 -16.22
N SER A 122 4.28 -24.74 -15.33
CA SER A 122 4.84 -26.08 -15.60
C SER A 122 4.00 -26.87 -16.61
N ALA A 123 2.68 -26.73 -16.61
CA ALA A 123 1.82 -27.35 -17.60
C ALA A 123 1.97 -26.68 -18.98
N ASP A 124 2.07 -25.35 -19.03
CA ASP A 124 2.14 -24.55 -20.25
C ASP A 124 3.40 -24.83 -21.09
N TRP A 125 4.57 -25.04 -20.48
CA TRP A 125 5.78 -25.36 -21.26
C TRP A 125 5.74 -26.79 -21.82
N ILE A 126 5.08 -27.72 -21.12
CA ILE A 126 4.92 -29.11 -21.56
C ILE A 126 3.94 -29.17 -22.73
N THR A 127 2.80 -28.48 -22.64
CA THR A 127 1.82 -28.38 -23.73
C THR A 127 2.41 -27.69 -24.94
N SER A 128 3.15 -26.58 -24.76
CA SER A 128 3.84 -25.89 -25.86
C SER A 128 4.85 -26.80 -26.57
N LYS A 129 5.63 -27.59 -25.82
CA LYS A 129 6.55 -28.56 -26.43
C LYS A 129 5.82 -29.72 -27.12
N ALA A 130 4.71 -30.20 -26.55
CA ALA A 130 3.91 -31.26 -27.14
C ALA A 130 3.28 -30.82 -28.48
N GLU A 131 2.78 -29.59 -28.57
CA GLU A 131 2.28 -29.00 -29.81
C GLU A 131 3.39 -28.72 -30.82
N ALA A 132 4.56 -28.28 -30.36
CA ALA A 132 5.74 -28.11 -31.21
C ALA A 132 6.20 -29.45 -31.82
N ILE A 133 6.16 -30.54 -31.06
CA ILE A 133 6.48 -31.89 -31.58
C ILE A 133 5.40 -32.37 -32.55
N LYS A 134 4.12 -32.19 -32.23
CA LYS A 134 3.01 -32.57 -33.13
C LYS A 134 3.08 -31.83 -34.45
N SER A 135 3.38 -30.53 -34.42
CA SER A 135 3.55 -29.72 -35.64
C SER A 135 4.84 -30.08 -36.40
N ALA A 136 5.95 -30.37 -35.72
CA ALA A 136 7.17 -30.85 -36.36
C ALA A 136 6.94 -32.21 -37.05
N THR A 137 6.28 -33.16 -36.39
CA THR A 137 5.92 -34.46 -36.97
C THR A 137 4.94 -34.30 -38.13
N ALA A 138 3.93 -33.42 -38.02
CA ALA A 138 3.03 -33.11 -39.12
C ALA A 138 3.78 -32.55 -40.33
N ARG A 139 4.80 -31.70 -40.11
CA ARG A 139 5.67 -31.18 -41.19
C ARG A 139 6.57 -32.25 -41.81
N LEU A 140 7.00 -33.25 -41.05
CA LEU A 140 7.75 -34.39 -41.59
C LEU A 140 6.86 -35.33 -42.43
N ILE A 141 5.59 -35.47 -42.08
CA ILE A 141 4.62 -36.28 -42.83
C ILE A 141 4.12 -35.53 -44.08
N GLN A 142 3.95 -34.21 -43.99
CA GLN A 142 3.51 -33.39 -45.12
C GLN A 142 4.64 -33.03 -46.09
N GLY A 143 5.91 -33.23 -45.69
CA GLY A 143 7.06 -32.93 -46.54
C GLY A 143 7.25 -31.43 -46.78
N VAL A 144 8.39 -31.09 -47.36
CA VAL A 144 8.62 -29.82 -48.08
C VAL A 144 7.46 -29.48 -48.99
#